data_AF-A0A966YZ22-F1
#
_entry.id   AF-A0A966YZ22-F1
#
_cell.length_a   1.000
_cell.length_b   1.000
_cell.length_c   1.000
_cell.angle_alpha   90.00
_cell.angle_beta   90.00
_cell.angle_gamma   90.00
#
_symmetry.space_group_name_H-M   'P 1'
#
loop_
_entity.id
_entity.type
_entity.pdbx_description
1 polymer ?
#
loop_
_entity_poly.entity_id
_entity_poly.type
_entity_poly.pdbx_seq_one_letter_code
_entity_poly.pdbx_strand_id
1 'polypeptide(L)'
;LNDDEWPRVTDAIARLSNTQILIDETGSLTCLELRARARRIARNYGGTLGMVVVDYLQLMSGSSGGSGENRATEISEISRSLKSLAKELQCPVVALSQLNRGLEQRPNKRPVMSDLRESGAIEQDADLILFIYRDEVYHPDTTTDKGVAEVIIGKQRNGPIGTVRLSWQGQFTKFDNLAPNTASYGGGFSPF
;
A
#
# COMPACT_ATOMS: atom_id res chain seq x y z
N LEU A 1 28.54 8.83 10.60
CA LEU A 1 28.23 7.72 11.52
C LEU A 1 29.24 7.82 12.63
N ASN A 2 28.77 7.99 13.86
CA ASN A 2 29.65 7.92 15.03
C ASN A 2 30.06 6.45 15.25
N ASP A 3 31.19 6.22 15.93
CA ASP A 3 31.71 4.86 16.14
C ASP A 3 30.69 3.93 16.85
N ASP A 4 29.81 4.50 17.66
CA ASP A 4 28.74 3.80 18.38
C ASP A 4 27.53 3.39 17.51
N GLU A 5 27.42 3.91 16.29
CA GLU A 5 26.32 3.59 15.36
C GLU A 5 26.63 2.36 14.51
N TRP A 6 27.91 2.04 14.29
CA TRP A 6 28.33 0.89 13.50
C TRP A 6 27.78 -0.45 14.01
N PRO A 7 27.79 -0.76 15.31
CA PRO A 7 27.18 -1.99 15.82
C PRO A 7 25.70 -2.11 15.47
N ARG A 8 24.94 -1.00 15.50
CA ARG A 8 23.51 -0.99 15.16
C ARG A 8 23.28 -1.25 13.68
N VAL A 9 24.14 -0.71 12.82
CA VAL A 9 24.10 -0.96 11.37
C VAL A 9 24.43 -2.42 11.07
N THR A 10 25.48 -2.98 11.67
CA THR A 10 25.84 -4.38 11.49
C THR A 10 24.72 -5.33 11.93
N ASP A 11 24.09 -5.06 13.08
CA ASP A 11 22.91 -5.82 13.53
C ASP A 11 21.75 -5.74 12.52
N ALA A 12 21.44 -4.54 12.03
CA ALA A 12 20.38 -4.35 11.04
C ALA A 12 20.67 -5.11 9.72
N ILE A 13 21.91 -5.10 9.25
CA ILE A 13 22.34 -5.85 8.06
C ILE A 13 22.19 -7.35 8.30
N ALA A 14 22.67 -7.87 9.43
CA ALA A 14 22.56 -9.29 9.77
C ALA A 14 21.10 -9.75 9.88
N ARG A 15 20.22 -8.88 10.39
CA ARG A 15 18.77 -9.14 10.42
C ARG A 15 18.20 -9.20 9.01
N LEU A 16 18.52 -8.23 8.16
CA LEU A 16 18.04 -8.16 6.77
C LEU A 16 18.55 -9.32 5.91
N SER A 17 19.82 -9.71 6.06
CA SER A 17 20.41 -10.82 5.28
C SER A 17 19.72 -12.16 5.53
N ASN A 18 19.09 -12.32 6.69
CA ASN A 18 18.36 -13.52 7.07
C ASN A 18 16.86 -13.44 6.74
N THR A 19 16.39 -12.35 6.14
CA THR A 19 14.98 -12.22 5.75
C THR A 19 14.71 -12.88 4.40
N GLN A 20 13.51 -13.45 4.25
CA GLN A 20 13.01 -13.99 2.99
C GLN A 20 12.30 -12.90 2.17
N ILE A 21 12.95 -11.75 2.00
CA ILE A 21 12.44 -10.65 1.19
C ILE A 21 13.18 -10.68 -0.14
N LEU A 22 12.42 -10.75 -1.23
CA LEU A 22 12.95 -10.75 -2.59
C LEU A 22 12.48 -9.45 -3.26
N ILE A 23 13.44 -8.70 -3.81
CA ILE A 23 13.18 -7.45 -4.51
C ILE A 23 13.44 -7.68 -6.00
N ASP A 24 12.46 -7.34 -6.82
CA ASP A 24 12.59 -7.33 -8.27
C ASP A 24 12.49 -5.88 -8.75
N GLU A 25 13.61 -5.34 -9.21
CA GLU A 25 13.73 -3.95 -9.68
C GLU A 25 13.46 -3.80 -11.19
N THR A 26 12.92 -4.84 -11.84
CA THR A 26 12.59 -4.78 -13.27
C THR A 26 11.51 -3.72 -13.52
N GLY A 27 11.85 -2.68 -14.28
CA GLY A 27 10.90 -1.64 -14.67
C GLY A 27 9.84 -2.13 -15.66
N SER A 28 8.69 -1.45 -15.67
CA SER A 28 7.62 -1.64 -16.68
C SER A 28 7.12 -3.08 -16.83
N LEU A 29 7.08 -3.83 -15.72
CA LEU A 29 6.56 -5.19 -15.73
C LEU A 29 5.09 -5.23 -16.19
N THR A 30 4.82 -6.09 -17.16
CA THR A 30 3.45 -6.47 -17.50
C THR A 30 2.89 -7.43 -16.45
N CYS A 31 1.57 -7.55 -16.38
CA CYS A 31 0.93 -8.49 -15.45
C CYS A 31 1.30 -9.95 -15.72
N LEU A 32 1.55 -10.30 -16.99
CA LEU A 32 1.96 -11.65 -17.38
C LEU A 32 3.37 -11.96 -16.84
N GLU A 33 4.29 -11.02 -16.96
CA GLU A 33 5.65 -11.16 -16.44
C GLU A 33 5.66 -11.24 -14.92
N LEU A 34 4.91 -10.37 -14.24
CA LEU A 34 4.75 -10.42 -12.78
C LEU A 34 4.25 -11.80 -12.34
N ARG A 35 3.20 -12.32 -12.99
CA ARG A 35 2.65 -13.65 -12.69
C ARG A 35 3.66 -14.77 -12.94
N ALA A 36 4.36 -14.75 -14.08
CA ALA A 36 5.36 -15.76 -14.41
C ALA A 36 6.51 -15.79 -13.39
N ARG A 37 6.97 -14.60 -12.96
CA ARG A 37 8.03 -14.44 -11.96
C ARG A 37 7.57 -14.87 -10.58
N ALA A 38 6.41 -14.40 -10.12
CA ALA A 38 5.84 -14.79 -8.83
C ALA A 38 5.67 -16.31 -8.73
N ARG A 39 5.16 -16.97 -9.78
CA ARG A 39 5.09 -18.45 -9.84
C ARG A 39 6.44 -19.12 -9.77
N ARG A 40 7.45 -18.60 -10.47
CA ARG A 40 8.81 -19.16 -10.47
C ARG A 40 9.40 -19.08 -9.06
N ILE A 41 9.24 -17.94 -8.39
CA ILE A 41 9.67 -17.76 -7.01
C ILE A 41 8.91 -18.72 -6.11
N ALA A 42 7.57 -18.75 -6.17
CA ALA A 42 6.76 -19.66 -5.36
C ALA A 42 7.26 -21.12 -5.45
N ARG A 43 7.56 -21.62 -6.65
CA ARG A 43 8.12 -22.98 -6.84
C ARG A 43 9.45 -23.19 -6.14
N ASN A 44 10.33 -22.19 -6.10
CA ASN A 44 11.61 -22.27 -5.41
C ASN A 44 11.46 -22.32 -3.88
N TYR A 45 10.33 -21.85 -3.35
CA TYR A 45 10.04 -21.75 -1.91
C TYR A 45 8.88 -22.66 -1.48
N GLY A 46 8.75 -23.84 -2.09
CA GLY A 46 7.76 -24.85 -1.66
C GLY A 46 6.34 -24.65 -2.20
N GLY A 47 6.20 -23.88 -3.28
CA GLY A 47 4.96 -23.70 -4.03
C GLY A 47 4.08 -22.54 -3.58
N THR A 48 4.44 -21.81 -2.53
CA THR A 48 3.64 -20.70 -1.99
C THR A 48 4.49 -19.45 -1.75
N LEU A 49 3.84 -18.29 -1.66
CA LEU A 49 4.44 -17.03 -1.22
C LEU A 49 3.69 -16.53 0.01
N GLY A 50 4.39 -15.87 0.93
CA GLY A 50 3.75 -15.21 2.07
C GLY A 50 2.96 -13.97 1.68
N MET A 51 3.49 -13.18 0.72
CA MET A 51 2.88 -11.94 0.22
C MET A 51 3.54 -11.52 -1.09
N VAL A 52 2.79 -10.81 -1.93
CA VAL A 52 3.34 -10.06 -3.08
C VAL A 52 3.05 -8.57 -2.86
N VAL A 53 4.07 -7.72 -3.00
CA VAL A 53 3.94 -6.26 -2.93
C VAL A 53 4.29 -5.66 -4.29
N VAL A 54 3.45 -4.75 -4.79
CA VAL A 54 3.64 -4.04 -6.06
C VAL A 54 3.73 -2.54 -5.79
N ASP A 55 4.89 -1.95 -6.09
CA ASP A 55 5.17 -0.51 -5.96
C ASP A 55 5.50 0.10 -7.33
N TYR A 56 4.60 0.82 -7.99
CA TYR A 56 3.16 0.99 -7.75
C TYR A 56 2.39 0.65 -9.04
N LEU A 57 1.08 0.42 -8.97
CA LEU A 57 0.26 -0.10 -10.08
C LEU A 57 0.45 0.66 -11.39
N GLN A 58 0.55 1.98 -11.29
CA GLN A 58 0.64 2.84 -12.45
C GLN A 58 2.00 2.76 -13.18
N LEU A 59 3.02 2.10 -12.63
CA LEU A 59 4.27 1.82 -13.36
C LEU A 59 4.20 0.52 -14.17
N MET A 60 3.18 -0.31 -13.95
CA MET A 60 2.96 -1.52 -14.75
C MET A 60 2.44 -1.16 -16.13
N SER A 61 2.89 -1.93 -17.12
CA SER A 61 2.44 -1.78 -18.51
C SER A 61 1.24 -2.69 -18.77
N GLY A 62 0.24 -2.15 -19.47
CA GLY A 62 -0.85 -2.95 -20.04
C GLY A 62 -0.32 -3.89 -21.12
N SER A 63 -1.12 -4.90 -21.45
CA SER A 63 -0.78 -5.94 -22.44
C SER A 63 -0.57 -5.38 -23.87
N SER A 64 -1.04 -4.15 -24.11
CA SER A 64 -0.97 -3.44 -25.38
C SER A 64 0.01 -2.26 -25.28
N GLY A 65 1.17 -2.34 -25.94
CA GLY A 65 2.13 -1.24 -26.09
C GLY A 65 1.66 -0.10 -27.01
N GLY A 66 0.36 0.22 -26.99
CA GLY A 66 -0.30 1.14 -27.91
C GLY A 66 -0.61 2.47 -27.25
N SER A 67 -0.23 3.55 -27.93
CA SER A 67 -0.58 4.96 -27.69
C SER A 67 -1.95 5.18 -27.02
N GLY A 68 -1.95 5.52 -25.73
CA GLY A 68 -2.75 6.60 -25.15
C GLY A 68 -4.26 6.46 -24.96
N GLU A 69 -4.96 5.45 -25.51
CA GLU A 69 -6.42 5.58 -25.64
C GLU A 69 -7.29 5.01 -24.51
N ASN A 70 -6.77 4.24 -23.53
CA ASN A 70 -7.57 3.99 -22.33
C ASN A 70 -6.80 3.52 -21.10
N ARG A 71 -6.14 4.46 -20.40
CA ARG A 71 -5.46 4.18 -19.14
C ARG A 71 -6.34 3.51 -18.09
N ALA A 72 -7.63 3.88 -18.06
CA ALA A 72 -8.59 3.25 -17.16
C ALA A 72 -8.80 1.76 -17.47
N THR A 73 -8.78 1.38 -18.75
CA THR A 73 -8.84 -0.03 -19.18
C THR A 73 -7.58 -0.77 -18.75
N GLU A 74 -6.39 -0.20 -18.93
CA GLU A 74 -5.14 -0.83 -18.49
C GLU A 74 -5.13 -1.09 -16.99
N ILE A 75 -5.50 -0.08 -16.18
CA ILE A 75 -5.56 -0.25 -14.72
C ILE A 75 -6.60 -1.30 -14.35
N SER A 76 -7.70 -1.37 -15.10
CA SER A 76 -8.72 -2.40 -14.90
C SER A 76 -8.22 -3.81 -15.21
N GLU A 77 -7.41 -3.98 -16.26
CA GLU A 77 -6.75 -5.26 -16.56
C GLU A 77 -5.73 -5.64 -15.49
N ILE A 78 -4.93 -4.67 -15.04
CA ILE A 78 -3.92 -4.87 -13.99
C ILE A 78 -4.61 -5.32 -12.70
N SER A 79 -5.64 -4.60 -12.26
CA SER A 79 -6.42 -4.92 -11.06
C SER A 79 -6.97 -6.35 -11.08
N ARG A 80 -7.65 -6.75 -12.16
CA ARG A 80 -8.18 -8.10 -12.31
C ARG A 80 -7.10 -9.17 -12.34
N SER A 81 -5.98 -8.87 -13.00
CA SER A 81 -4.85 -9.80 -13.08
C SER A 81 -4.21 -10.03 -11.73
N LEU A 82 -4.03 -8.98 -10.92
CA LEU A 82 -3.54 -9.09 -9.54
C LEU A 82 -4.51 -9.86 -8.64
N LYS A 83 -5.83 -9.63 -8.77
CA LYS A 83 -6.82 -10.43 -8.04
C LYS A 83 -6.77 -11.91 -8.42
N SER A 84 -6.55 -12.20 -9.70
CA SER A 84 -6.36 -13.57 -10.19
C SER A 84 -5.07 -14.18 -9.66
N LEU A 85 -3.97 -13.42 -9.63
CA LEU A 85 -2.69 -13.84 -9.05
C LEU A 85 -2.83 -14.19 -7.57
N ALA A 86 -3.51 -13.34 -6.79
CA ALA A 86 -3.76 -13.57 -5.37
C ALA A 86 -4.50 -14.90 -5.11
N LYS A 87 -5.55 -15.16 -5.90
CA LYS A 87 -6.32 -16.42 -5.82
C LYS A 87 -5.49 -17.62 -6.21
N GLU A 88 -4.68 -17.47 -7.24
CA GLU A 88 -3.89 -18.57 -7.79
C GLU A 88 -2.73 -18.98 -6.86
N LEU A 89 -1.98 -18.01 -6.34
CA LEU A 89 -0.88 -18.26 -5.41
C LEU A 89 -1.35 -18.43 -3.96
N GLN A 90 -2.65 -18.24 -3.71
CA GLN A 90 -3.28 -18.28 -2.39
C GLN A 90 -2.56 -17.39 -1.37
N CYS A 91 -2.10 -16.22 -1.81
CA CYS A 91 -1.37 -15.28 -0.96
C CYS A 91 -1.94 -13.85 -1.08
N PRO A 92 -1.80 -13.03 -0.02
CA PRO A 92 -2.11 -11.60 -0.10
C PRO A 92 -1.29 -10.90 -1.19
N VAL A 93 -1.96 -10.05 -1.97
CA VAL A 93 -1.32 -9.13 -2.92
C VAL A 93 -1.63 -7.71 -2.47
N VAL A 94 -0.59 -6.96 -2.10
CA VAL A 94 -0.66 -5.55 -1.72
C VAL A 94 -0.16 -4.72 -2.88
N ALA A 95 -0.95 -3.77 -3.33
CA ALA A 95 -0.57 -2.89 -4.43
C ALA A 95 -0.71 -1.43 -4.01
N LEU A 96 0.36 -0.67 -4.22
CA LEU A 96 0.35 0.78 -4.04
C LEU A 96 -0.33 1.41 -5.25
N SER A 97 -1.22 2.37 -4.99
CA SER A 97 -1.93 3.12 -6.03
C SER A 97 -1.86 4.61 -5.72
N GLN A 98 -1.49 5.38 -6.74
CA GLN A 98 -1.59 6.84 -6.66
C GLN A 98 -3.03 7.31 -6.81
N LEU A 99 -3.39 8.38 -6.09
CA LEU A 99 -4.69 9.03 -6.15
C LEU A 99 -4.71 10.10 -7.24
N ASN A 100 -5.91 10.44 -7.73
CA ASN A 100 -6.08 11.54 -8.67
C ASN A 100 -5.73 12.89 -8.00
N ARG A 101 -5.03 13.76 -8.75
CA ARG A 101 -4.61 15.11 -8.29
C ARG A 101 -5.78 16.05 -7.95
N GLY A 102 -7.00 15.74 -8.40
CA GLY A 102 -8.21 16.49 -8.03
C GLY A 102 -8.46 16.53 -6.52
N LEU A 103 -7.94 15.56 -5.76
CA LEU A 103 -7.93 15.59 -4.28
C LEU A 103 -7.31 16.89 -3.76
N GLU A 104 -6.24 17.35 -4.40
CA GLU A 104 -5.48 18.55 -4.00
C GLU A 104 -6.24 19.85 -4.23
N GLN A 105 -7.39 19.83 -4.90
CA GLN A 105 -8.24 21.01 -5.09
C GLN A 105 -9.40 21.08 -4.09
N ARG A 106 -9.69 19.97 -3.40
CA ARG A 106 -10.78 19.92 -2.42
C ARG A 106 -10.41 20.66 -1.12
N PRO A 107 -11.37 21.31 -0.43
CA PRO A 107 -11.12 21.86 0.90
C PRO A 107 -10.72 20.78 1.91
N ASN A 108 -11.44 19.64 1.90
CA ASN A 108 -11.07 18.46 2.68
C ASN A 108 -10.13 17.57 1.86
N LYS A 109 -8.90 17.43 2.32
CA LYS A 109 -7.82 16.66 1.70
C LYS A 109 -7.83 15.17 2.06
N ARG A 110 -8.78 14.73 2.90
CA ARG A 110 -8.92 13.30 3.20
C ARG A 110 -9.31 12.53 1.92
N PRO A 111 -8.56 11.47 1.58
CA PRO A 111 -8.90 10.61 0.46
C PRO A 111 -10.26 9.93 0.63
N VAL A 112 -10.94 9.73 -0.49
CA VAL A 112 -12.22 9.04 -0.62
C VAL A 112 -12.17 8.11 -1.83
N MET A 113 -13.13 7.18 -1.90
CA MET A 113 -13.22 6.20 -2.99
C MET A 113 -13.22 6.86 -4.39
N SER A 114 -13.86 8.02 -4.55
CA SER A 114 -13.86 8.74 -5.82
C SER A 114 -12.49 9.29 -6.23
N ASP A 115 -11.47 9.28 -5.39
CA ASP A 115 -10.11 9.66 -5.81
C ASP A 115 -9.41 8.54 -6.59
N LEU A 116 -9.98 7.33 -6.62
CA LEU A 116 -9.57 6.20 -7.47
C LEU A 116 -10.26 6.25 -8.86
N ARG A 117 -10.92 7.35 -9.24
CA ARG A 117 -11.89 7.44 -10.36
C ARG A 117 -11.44 6.89 -11.72
N GLU A 118 -10.14 6.92 -12.02
CA GLU A 118 -9.61 6.30 -13.25
C GLU A 118 -9.54 4.76 -13.17
N SER A 119 -10.01 4.18 -12.07
CA SER A 119 -9.75 2.81 -11.65
C SER A 119 -10.97 2.19 -10.96
N GLY A 120 -12.18 2.35 -11.51
CA GLY A 120 -13.40 1.73 -10.96
C GLY A 120 -13.28 0.21 -10.75
N ALA A 121 -12.43 -0.45 -11.54
CA ALA A 121 -12.07 -1.85 -11.33
C ALA A 121 -11.28 -2.12 -10.04
N ILE A 122 -10.37 -1.23 -9.61
CA ILE A 122 -9.68 -1.37 -8.31
C ILE A 122 -10.71 -1.40 -7.19
N GLU A 123 -11.65 -0.45 -7.22
CA GLU A 123 -12.73 -0.41 -6.24
C GLU A 123 -13.52 -1.72 -6.22
N GLN A 124 -13.82 -2.32 -7.38
CA GLN A 124 -14.58 -3.56 -7.44
C GLN A 124 -13.74 -4.78 -7.01
N ASP A 125 -12.54 -4.95 -7.55
CA ASP A 125 -11.72 -6.15 -7.40
C ASP A 125 -11.06 -6.28 -6.03
N ALA A 126 -10.66 -5.15 -5.43
CA ALA A 126 -9.97 -5.15 -4.14
C ALA A 126 -10.87 -5.68 -3.01
N ASP A 127 -10.29 -6.46 -2.11
CA ASP A 127 -10.98 -6.90 -0.89
C ASP A 127 -10.90 -5.85 0.21
N LEU A 128 -9.79 -5.11 0.26
CA LEU A 128 -9.46 -4.07 1.23
C LEU A 128 -8.88 -2.87 0.49
N ILE A 129 -9.33 -1.65 0.82
CA ILE A 129 -8.74 -0.40 0.33
C ILE A 129 -8.39 0.45 1.55
N LEU A 130 -7.11 0.80 1.65
CA LEU A 130 -6.56 1.63 2.70
C LEU A 130 -6.06 2.93 2.08
N PHE A 131 -6.50 4.06 2.61
CA PHE A 131 -5.92 5.36 2.32
C PHE A 131 -5.03 5.80 3.47
N ILE A 132 -3.95 6.52 3.16
CA ILE A 132 -3.08 7.13 4.16
C ILE A 132 -3.29 8.63 4.08
N TYR A 133 -3.57 9.25 5.23
CA TYR A 133 -3.70 10.69 5.36
C TYR A 133 -2.87 11.20 6.53
N ARG A 134 -2.19 12.33 6.34
CA ARG A 134 -1.43 13.02 7.39
C ARG A 134 -1.86 14.48 7.40
N ASP A 135 -2.58 14.87 8.45
CA ASP A 135 -3.14 16.22 8.55
C ASP A 135 -2.06 17.29 8.60
N GLU A 136 -0.94 17.00 9.27
CA GLU A 136 0.23 17.87 9.36
C GLU A 136 0.86 18.25 8.01
N VAL A 137 0.61 17.49 6.94
CA VAL A 137 1.09 17.82 5.59
C VAL A 137 0.31 19.00 5.00
N TYR A 138 -0.99 19.09 5.32
CA TYR A 138 -1.89 20.11 4.78
C TYR A 138 -2.14 21.27 5.74
N HIS A 139 -1.99 21.02 7.05
CA HIS A 139 -2.27 21.96 8.13
C HIS A 139 -1.09 22.04 9.13
N PRO A 140 0.14 22.34 8.68
CA PRO A 140 1.35 22.22 9.51
C PRO A 140 1.35 23.12 10.76
N ASP A 141 0.70 24.28 10.69
CA ASP A 141 0.70 25.28 11.76
C ASP A 141 -0.55 25.20 12.66
N THR A 142 -1.63 24.57 12.18
CA THR A 142 -2.93 24.56 12.85
C THR A 142 -3.34 23.20 13.39
N THR A 143 -2.75 22.11 12.90
CA THR A 143 -3.11 20.77 13.38
C THR A 143 -2.63 20.50 14.80
N THR A 144 -3.48 19.82 15.57
CA THR A 144 -3.11 19.26 16.88
C THR A 144 -2.60 17.82 16.77
N ASP A 145 -2.71 17.21 15.58
CA ASP A 145 -2.40 15.81 15.30
C ASP A 145 -0.99 15.63 14.69
N LYS A 146 -0.02 16.43 15.14
CA LYS A 146 1.38 16.32 14.67
C LYS A 146 1.96 14.95 15.01
N GLY A 147 2.68 14.36 14.07
CA GLY A 147 3.23 13.01 14.22
C GLY A 147 2.15 11.92 14.26
N VAL A 148 0.96 12.17 13.72
CA VAL A 148 -0.11 11.17 13.57
C VAL A 148 -0.43 10.97 12.09
N ALA A 149 -0.60 9.71 11.70
CA ALA A 149 -1.17 9.33 10.42
C ALA A 149 -2.50 8.61 10.61
N GLU A 150 -3.45 8.90 9.73
CA GLU A 150 -4.73 8.21 9.62
C GLU A 150 -4.62 7.14 8.52
N VAL A 151 -4.86 5.89 8.88
CA VAL A 151 -5.13 4.79 7.94
C VAL A 151 -6.64 4.63 7.83
N ILE A 152 -7.19 5.12 6.72
CA ILE A 152 -8.63 5.13 6.46
C ILE A 152 -8.98 3.87 5.68
N ILE A 153 -9.74 2.97 6.29
CA ILE A 153 -10.30 1.78 5.65
C ILE A 153 -11.51 2.23 4.81
N GLY A 154 -11.25 2.54 3.53
CA GLY A 154 -12.30 3.00 2.59
C GLY A 154 -13.21 1.88 2.09
N LYS A 155 -12.70 0.64 2.06
CA LYS A 155 -13.46 -0.57 1.70
C LYS A 155 -12.94 -1.77 2.47
N GLN A 156 -13.82 -2.59 3.00
CA GLN A 156 -13.49 -3.91 3.55
C GLN A 156 -14.63 -4.89 3.22
N ARG A 157 -14.38 -5.89 2.37
CA ARG A 157 -15.42 -6.84 1.93
C ARG A 157 -16.05 -7.64 3.06
N ASN A 158 -15.25 -8.01 4.07
CA ASN A 158 -15.63 -8.94 5.13
C ASN A 158 -15.53 -8.32 6.53
N GLY A 159 -15.81 -7.03 6.67
CA GLY A 159 -15.77 -6.39 7.98
C GLY A 159 -15.99 -4.87 7.93
N PRO A 160 -15.80 -4.18 9.06
CA PRO A 160 -16.12 -2.77 9.17
C PRO A 160 -15.12 -1.89 8.39
N ILE A 161 -15.61 -0.74 7.95
CA ILE A 161 -14.80 0.40 7.55
C ILE A 161 -14.54 1.31 8.77
N GLY A 162 -13.58 2.22 8.66
CA GLY A 162 -13.24 3.15 9.74
C GLY A 162 -11.85 3.74 9.57
N THR A 163 -11.41 4.49 10.57
CA THR A 163 -10.08 5.10 10.58
C THR A 163 -9.28 4.57 11.75
N VAL A 164 -8.06 4.09 11.48
CA VAL A 164 -7.07 3.70 12.48
C VAL A 164 -6.01 4.78 12.54
N ARG A 165 -5.70 5.27 13.74
CA ARG A 165 -4.66 6.29 13.95
C ARG A 165 -3.35 5.62 14.35
N LEU A 166 -2.26 6.01 13.69
CA LEU A 166 -0.91 5.52 13.93
C LEU A 166 0.02 6.68 14.30
N SER A 167 1.06 6.40 15.09
CA SER A 167 2.15 7.35 15.26
C SER A 167 3.01 7.37 13.99
N TRP A 168 3.38 8.56 13.54
CA TRP A 168 4.24 8.80 12.39
C TRP A 168 5.53 9.50 12.82
N GLN A 169 6.66 8.87 12.53
CA GLN A 169 7.99 9.40 12.80
C GLN A 169 8.65 9.80 11.47
N GLY A 170 8.43 11.05 11.06
CA GLY A 170 8.81 11.55 9.73
C GLY A 170 10.30 11.42 9.41
N GLN A 171 11.16 11.62 10.41
CA GLN A 171 12.61 11.49 10.28
C GLN A 171 13.09 10.07 9.95
N PHE A 172 12.26 9.05 10.17
CA PHE A 172 12.56 7.65 9.88
C PHE A 172 11.61 7.04 8.84
N THR A 173 10.66 7.82 8.31
CA THR A 173 9.56 7.33 7.46
C THR A 173 8.83 6.12 8.06
N LYS A 174 8.64 6.12 9.38
CA LYS A 174 8.16 4.96 10.14
C LYS A 174 6.76 5.21 10.70
N PHE A 175 5.88 4.22 10.55
CA PHE A 175 4.63 4.11 11.29
C PHE A 175 4.84 3.25 12.54
N ASP A 176 4.21 3.63 13.65
CA ASP A 176 4.20 2.87 14.90
C ASP A 176 2.78 2.84 15.51
N ASN A 177 2.54 1.93 16.44
CA ASN A 177 1.28 1.90 17.17
C ASN A 177 1.12 3.19 17.98
N LEU A 178 -0.02 3.85 17.85
CA LEU A 178 -0.32 5.01 18.68
C LEU A 178 -0.59 4.53 20.11
N ALA A 179 0.14 5.07 21.09
CA ALA A 179 -0.01 4.67 22.48
C ALA A 179 -1.49 4.86 22.95
N PRO A 180 -2.07 3.92 23.71
CA PRO A 180 -3.50 3.89 24.02
C PRO A 180 -4.04 5.03 24.92
N ASN A 181 -3.32 6.14 25.13
CA ASN A 181 -3.66 7.11 26.18
C ASN A 181 -3.81 8.58 25.74
N THR A 182 -4.00 8.87 24.45
CA THR A 182 -4.24 10.25 23.97
C THR A 182 -5.44 10.43 23.04
N ALA A 183 -6.14 9.36 22.66
CA ALA A 183 -7.37 9.47 21.90
C ALA A 183 -8.56 9.14 22.81
N SER A 184 -9.35 10.16 23.17
CA SER A 184 -10.72 9.98 23.65
C SER A 184 -11.46 9.10 22.63
N TYR A 185 -11.68 7.83 23.00
CA TYR A 185 -12.42 6.86 22.22
C TYR A 185 -13.88 7.33 22.04
N GLY A 186 -14.14 8.04 20.96
CA GLY A 186 -15.48 8.32 20.43
C GLY A 186 -15.74 7.44 19.22
N GLY A 187 -15.89 6.14 19.43
CA GLY A 187 -16.14 5.18 18.35
C GLY A 187 -15.72 3.79 18.75
N GLY A 188 -16.69 3.00 19.21
CA GLY A 188 -16.47 1.65 19.71
C GLY A 188 -15.87 0.74 18.63
N PHE A 189 -14.60 0.41 18.80
CA PHE A 189 -13.99 -0.75 18.17
C PHE A 189 -13.47 -1.64 19.29
N SER A 190 -14.07 -2.83 19.43
CA SER A 190 -13.58 -3.89 20.31
C SER A 190 -12.78 -4.88 19.46
N PRO A 191 -11.49 -5.14 19.75
CA PRO A 191 -10.72 -6.12 19.02
C PRO A 191 -10.98 -7.51 19.61
N PHE A 192 -12.07 -8.15 19.17
CA PHE A 192 -12.23 -9.61 19.20
C PHE A 192 -13.04 -10.05 17.98
#